data_AF-A0A6N7D5K6-F1
#
_entry.id   AF-A0A6N7D5K6-F1
#
_cell.length_a   1.000
_cell.length_b   1.000
_cell.length_c   1.000
_cell.angle_alpha   90.00
_cell.angle_beta   90.00
_cell.angle_gamma   90.00
#
_symmetry.space_group_name_H-M   'P 1'
#
loop_
_entity.id
_entity.type
_entity.pdbx_description
1 polymer ?
#
loop_
_entity_poly.entity_id
_entity_poly.type
_entity_poly.pdbx_seq_one_letter_code
_entity_poly.pdbx_strand_id
1 'polypeptide(L)'
;MSVNQGQDQIAIFKSVLAGILGERMAALDPLPYWLTHAVSEMYFPGNVRQLRNLAERVGVVVQQTGRWDPPLIQRALAAMRGGAVAGALTPADVDRGGDGAAPDRRRWDGEERNRIIHALEANDWRRQDTAQQLGISRKVLWEKMRKYQISEGEPRVPQT
;
A
#
# COMPACT_ATOMS: atom_id res chain seq x y z
N MET A 1 13.32 -24.20 -1.09
CA MET A 1 13.11 -23.63 0.27
C MET A 1 11.86 -22.71 0.36
N SER A 2 10.94 -22.73 -0.62
CA SER A 2 9.82 -21.77 -0.70
C SER A 2 8.50 -22.22 -0.06
N VAL A 3 8.40 -23.46 0.44
CA VAL A 3 7.14 -24.06 0.93
C VAL A 3 6.71 -23.49 2.30
N ASN A 4 7.67 -23.15 3.19
CA ASN A 4 7.34 -22.66 4.53
C ASN A 4 6.77 -21.23 4.54
N GLN A 5 7.26 -20.36 3.66
CA GLN A 5 6.83 -18.95 3.64
C GLN A 5 5.33 -18.81 3.33
N GLY A 6 4.79 -19.64 2.43
CA GLY A 6 3.35 -19.63 2.10
C GLY A 6 2.47 -20.11 3.25
N GLN A 7 2.92 -21.11 4.03
CA GLN A 7 2.20 -21.61 5.19
C GLN A 7 2.13 -20.57 6.31
N ASP A 8 3.24 -19.85 6.57
CA ASP A 8 3.29 -18.78 7.56
C ASP A 8 2.35 -17.62 7.18
N GLN A 9 2.30 -17.24 5.90
CA GLN A 9 1.38 -16.23 5.40
C GLN A 9 -0.09 -16.63 5.61
N ILE A 10 -0.45 -17.88 5.30
CA ILE A 10 -1.81 -18.39 5.53
C ILE A 10 -2.14 -18.36 7.03
N ALA A 11 -1.21 -18.78 7.89
CA ALA A 11 -1.42 -18.80 9.35
C ALA A 11 -1.65 -17.39 9.92
N ILE A 12 -0.81 -16.42 9.55
CA ILE A 12 -0.96 -15.02 9.97
C ILE A 12 -2.27 -14.43 9.44
N PHE A 13 -2.59 -14.68 8.17
CA PHE A 13 -3.84 -14.19 7.56
C PHE A 13 -5.07 -14.72 8.31
N LYS A 14 -5.10 -16.02 8.61
CA LYS A 14 -6.16 -16.65 9.43
C LYS A 14 -6.25 -16.04 10.83
N SER A 15 -5.12 -15.84 11.49
CA SER A 15 -5.06 -15.24 12.83
C SER A 15 -5.65 -13.82 12.86
N VAL A 16 -5.31 -12.99 11.87
CA VAL A 16 -5.85 -11.62 11.76
C VAL A 16 -7.35 -11.65 11.45
N LEU A 17 -7.80 -12.51 10.53
CA LEU A 17 -9.23 -12.66 10.24
C LEU A 17 -10.02 -13.12 11.46
N ALA A 18 -9.50 -14.05 12.26
CA ALA A 18 -10.14 -14.50 13.48
C ALA A 18 -10.31 -13.36 14.49
N GLY A 19 -9.30 -12.48 14.62
CA GLY A 19 -9.41 -11.28 15.47
C GLY A 19 -10.46 -10.27 15.00
N ILE A 20 -10.73 -10.20 13.70
CA ILE A 20 -11.68 -9.23 13.11
C ILE A 20 -13.11 -9.77 13.10
N LEU A 21 -13.27 -11.03 12.70
CA LEU A 21 -14.57 -11.66 12.56
C LEU A 21 -15.07 -12.27 13.88
N GLY A 22 -14.17 -12.56 14.82
CA GLY A 22 -14.51 -13.12 16.13
C GLY A 22 -15.35 -14.38 16.01
N GLU A 23 -16.40 -14.49 16.82
CA GLU A 23 -17.33 -15.63 16.81
C GLU A 23 -18.07 -15.80 15.47
N ARG A 24 -18.23 -14.73 14.68
CA ARG A 24 -18.85 -14.81 13.36
C ARG A 24 -18.02 -15.66 12.40
N MET A 25 -16.71 -15.79 12.62
CA MET A 25 -15.87 -16.66 11.80
C MET A 25 -16.30 -18.13 11.88
N ALA A 26 -16.76 -18.58 13.05
CA ALA A 26 -17.25 -19.96 13.24
C ALA A 26 -18.63 -20.19 12.60
N ALA A 27 -19.40 -19.13 12.41
CA ALA A 27 -20.71 -19.17 11.76
C ALA A 27 -20.62 -19.06 10.22
N LEU A 28 -19.45 -18.75 9.67
CA LEU A 28 -19.20 -18.67 8.24
C LEU A 28 -18.79 -20.02 7.66
N ASP A 29 -18.97 -20.17 6.36
CA ASP A 29 -18.36 -21.27 5.62
C ASP A 29 -16.83 -21.28 5.83
N PRO A 30 -16.20 -22.46 5.75
CA PRO A 30 -14.75 -22.58 5.85
C PRO A 30 -14.03 -21.64 4.87
N LEU A 31 -12.86 -21.13 5.29
CA LEU A 31 -12.04 -20.23 4.47
C LEU A 31 -11.77 -20.87 3.09
N PRO A 32 -12.18 -20.23 1.97
CA PRO A 32 -12.10 -20.86 0.66
C PRO A 32 -10.66 -21.16 0.22
N TYR A 33 -10.45 -22.33 -0.40
CA TYR A 33 -9.14 -22.76 -0.87
C TYR A 33 -8.49 -21.76 -1.85
N TRP A 34 -9.28 -21.21 -2.77
CA TRP A 34 -8.80 -20.23 -3.75
C TRP A 34 -8.22 -18.97 -3.08
N LEU A 35 -8.77 -18.58 -1.92
CA LEU A 35 -8.30 -17.42 -1.17
C LEU A 35 -6.97 -17.73 -0.46
N THR A 36 -6.87 -18.90 0.19
CA THR A 36 -5.62 -19.33 0.80
C THR A 36 -4.49 -19.50 -0.22
N HIS A 37 -4.81 -20.06 -1.39
CA HIS A 37 -3.85 -20.22 -2.50
C HIS A 37 -3.45 -18.85 -3.07
N ALA A 38 -4.40 -17.92 -3.24
CA ALA A 38 -4.07 -16.57 -3.69
C ALA A 38 -3.16 -15.82 -2.72
N VAL A 39 -3.31 -16.03 -1.40
CA VAL A 39 -2.45 -15.42 -0.38
C VAL A 39 -1.05 -16.04 -0.38
N SER A 40 -0.92 -17.38 -0.50
CA SER A 40 0.40 -18.04 -0.50
C SER A 40 1.24 -17.74 -1.74
N GLU A 41 0.61 -17.46 -2.87
CA GLU A 41 1.29 -17.10 -4.12
C GLU A 41 1.69 -15.61 -4.18
N MET A 42 1.24 -14.79 -3.22
CA MET A 42 1.50 -13.35 -3.24
C MET A 42 2.80 -12.98 -2.51
N TYR A 43 3.58 -12.10 -3.15
CA TYR A 43 4.73 -11.47 -2.52
C TYR A 43 4.31 -10.20 -1.78
N PHE A 44 4.62 -10.13 -0.49
CA PHE A 44 4.32 -8.99 0.38
C PHE A 44 5.63 -8.27 0.74
N PRO A 45 6.09 -7.26 -0.03
CA PRO A 45 7.34 -6.53 0.25
C PRO A 45 7.32 -5.79 1.60
N GLY A 46 6.12 -5.52 2.15
CA GLY A 46 5.94 -4.96 3.50
C GLY A 46 5.75 -6.00 4.61
N ASN A 47 6.10 -7.26 4.35
CA ASN A 47 5.95 -8.42 5.24
C ASN A 47 4.52 -8.49 5.84
N VAL A 48 4.44 -8.46 7.18
CA VAL A 48 3.21 -8.69 7.95
C VAL A 48 2.22 -7.54 7.86
N ARG A 49 2.68 -6.29 7.70
CA ARG A 49 1.77 -5.13 7.66
C ARG A 49 0.86 -5.16 6.43
N GLN A 50 1.40 -5.53 5.28
CA GLN A 50 0.61 -5.65 4.06
C GLN A 50 -0.35 -6.84 4.10
N LEU A 51 0.09 -7.95 4.69
CA LEU A 51 -0.77 -9.11 4.91
C LEU A 51 -1.93 -8.79 5.86
N ARG A 52 -1.66 -8.05 6.94
CA ARG A 52 -2.69 -7.53 7.85
C ARG A 52 -3.66 -6.60 7.12
N ASN A 53 -3.17 -5.65 6.34
CA ASN A 53 -4.04 -4.75 5.57
C ASN A 53 -4.95 -5.52 4.59
N LEU A 54 -4.44 -6.60 3.98
CA LEU A 54 -5.25 -7.48 3.13
C LEU A 54 -6.31 -8.22 3.95
N ALA A 55 -5.92 -8.83 5.07
CA ALA A 55 -6.83 -9.52 5.98
C ALA A 55 -7.93 -8.58 6.50
N GLU A 56 -7.58 -7.34 6.83
CA GLU A 56 -8.53 -6.32 7.26
C GLU A 56 -9.55 -5.99 6.17
N ARG A 57 -9.10 -5.77 4.93
CA ARG A 57 -9.99 -5.51 3.80
C ARG A 57 -10.91 -6.70 3.50
N VAL A 58 -10.39 -7.91 3.53
CA VAL A 58 -11.19 -9.13 3.34
C VAL A 58 -12.19 -9.30 4.48
N GLY A 59 -11.77 -9.07 5.73
CA GLY A 59 -12.65 -9.11 6.90
C GLY A 59 -13.82 -8.13 6.80
N VAL A 60 -13.57 -6.89 6.35
CA VAL A 60 -14.63 -5.89 6.12
C VAL A 60 -15.62 -6.35 5.06
N VAL A 61 -15.14 -6.89 3.93
CA VAL A 61 -16.02 -7.42 2.87
C VAL A 61 -16.93 -8.52 3.42
N VAL A 62 -16.35 -9.46 4.17
CA VAL A 62 -17.08 -10.57 4.78
C VAL A 62 -18.06 -10.09 5.85
N GLN A 63 -17.71 -9.06 6.62
CA GLN A 63 -18.59 -8.46 7.60
C GLN A 63 -19.80 -7.77 6.96
N GLN A 64 -19.59 -7.08 5.82
CA GLN A 64 -20.65 -6.39 5.08
C GLN A 64 -21.59 -7.34 4.34
N THR A 65 -21.04 -8.40 3.75
CA THR A 65 -21.80 -9.35 2.91
C THR A 65 -22.28 -10.58 3.65
N GLY A 66 -21.71 -10.87 4.82
CA GLY A 66 -21.97 -12.10 5.57
C GLY A 66 -21.44 -13.37 4.90
N ARG A 67 -20.59 -13.28 3.88
CA ARG A 67 -20.09 -14.42 3.10
C ARG A 67 -18.74 -14.15 2.47
N TRP A 68 -18.10 -15.19 1.95
CA TRP A 68 -16.89 -15.06 1.12
C TRP A 68 -17.25 -14.63 -0.31
N ASP A 69 -17.53 -13.34 -0.52
CA ASP A 69 -17.93 -12.81 -1.83
C ASP A 69 -16.74 -12.73 -2.81
N PRO A 70 -16.64 -13.62 -3.83
CA PRO A 70 -15.42 -13.71 -4.63
C PRO A 70 -15.12 -12.44 -5.44
N PRO A 71 -16.08 -11.79 -6.13
CA PRO A 71 -15.83 -10.54 -6.84
C PRO A 71 -15.25 -9.43 -5.95
N LEU A 72 -15.79 -9.23 -4.74
CA LEU A 72 -15.31 -8.18 -3.83
C LEU A 72 -13.94 -8.51 -3.24
N ILE A 73 -13.70 -9.76 -2.86
CA ILE A 73 -12.41 -10.20 -2.32
C ILE A 73 -11.33 -10.17 -3.42
N GLN A 74 -11.66 -10.54 -4.66
CA GLN A 74 -10.73 -10.41 -5.80
C GLN A 74 -10.34 -8.95 -6.04
N ARG A 75 -11.27 -8.00 -5.87
CA ARG A 75 -10.95 -6.56 -5.92
C ARG A 75 -10.01 -6.14 -4.79
N ALA A 76 -10.19 -6.68 -3.58
CA ALA A 76 -9.29 -6.43 -2.45
C ALA A 76 -7.87 -6.98 -2.72
N LEU A 77 -7.77 -8.19 -3.29
CA LEU A 77 -6.49 -8.79 -3.70
C LEU A 77 -5.82 -7.99 -4.83
N ALA A 78 -6.59 -7.57 -5.84
CA ALA A 78 -6.08 -6.76 -6.95
C ALA A 78 -5.60 -5.38 -6.48
N ALA A 79 -6.30 -4.77 -5.52
CA ALA A 79 -5.89 -3.50 -4.91
C ALA A 79 -4.55 -3.62 -4.16
N MET A 80 -4.23 -4.78 -3.60
CA MET A 80 -2.92 -5.04 -3.00
C MET A 80 -1.81 -5.18 -4.04
N ARG A 81 -2.08 -5.90 -5.14
CA ARG A 81 -1.13 -6.05 -6.25
C ARG A 81 -0.86 -4.73 -6.98
N GLY A 82 -1.88 -3.88 -7.09
CA GLY A 82 -1.78 -2.55 -7.68
C GLY A 82 -1.45 -1.42 -6.71
N GLY A 83 -1.21 -1.70 -5.42
CA GLY A 83 -1.29 -0.70 -4.35
C GLY A 83 -0.38 -0.93 -3.15
N ALA A 84 0.90 -1.27 -3.37
CA ALA A 84 1.93 -1.33 -2.33
C ALA A 84 2.24 0.02 -1.62
N VAL A 85 1.38 1.05 -1.71
CA VAL A 85 1.48 2.33 -0.99
C VAL A 85 0.17 2.81 -0.34
N ALA A 86 -0.85 1.97 -0.21
CA ALA A 86 -2.04 2.33 0.58
C ALA A 86 -1.84 1.97 2.06
N GLY A 87 -1.21 2.87 2.82
CA GLY A 87 -1.02 2.68 4.25
C GLY A 87 -0.61 3.94 5.00
N ALA A 88 -1.54 4.90 5.13
CA ALA A 88 -1.86 5.67 6.34
C ALA A 88 -2.70 6.91 5.96
N LEU A 89 -4.02 6.77 5.95
CA LEU A 89 -4.91 7.91 6.18
C LEU A 89 -5.23 7.89 7.67
N THR A 90 -4.61 8.78 8.43
CA THR A 90 -5.11 9.15 9.76
C THR A 90 -6.25 10.17 9.59
N PRO A 91 -7.30 10.17 10.44
CA PRO A 91 -8.49 10.99 10.21
C PRO A 91 -8.33 12.50 10.49
N ALA A 92 -7.11 13.07 10.45
CA ALA A 92 -6.85 14.37 11.06
C ALA A 92 -6.82 15.58 10.12
N ASP A 93 -6.89 15.42 8.79
CA ASP A 93 -6.70 16.54 7.85
C ASP A 93 -7.94 16.85 7.00
N VAL A 94 -9.13 16.82 7.62
CA VAL A 94 -10.39 17.33 7.05
C VAL A 94 -10.46 18.86 7.13
N ASP A 95 -9.46 19.57 6.57
CA ASP A 95 -9.61 21.00 6.26
C ASP A 95 -8.62 21.48 5.19
N ARG A 96 -8.84 21.08 3.94
CA ARG A 96 -8.72 22.00 2.80
C ARG A 96 -9.34 21.38 1.56
N GLY A 97 -10.30 22.11 0.99
CA GLY A 97 -11.08 21.71 -0.17
C GLY A 97 -10.26 21.37 -1.41
N GLY A 98 -10.88 20.57 -2.27
CA GLY A 98 -10.33 20.23 -3.58
C GLY A 98 -10.90 18.92 -4.11
N ASP A 99 -12.10 19.04 -4.67
CA ASP A 99 -12.79 18.19 -5.64
C ASP A 99 -12.39 16.72 -5.81
N GLY A 100 -13.42 15.88 -5.63
CA GLY A 100 -13.40 14.48 -6.03
C GLY A 100 -13.20 14.33 -7.53
N ALA A 101 -12.06 13.75 -7.90
CA ALA A 101 -11.89 13.07 -9.17
C ALA A 101 -11.34 11.67 -8.88
N ALA A 102 -12.02 10.67 -9.45
CA ALA A 102 -11.65 9.27 -9.40
C ALA A 102 -10.16 9.06 -9.73
N PRO A 103 -9.52 8.00 -9.18
CA PRO A 103 -8.06 7.86 -9.21
C PRO A 103 -7.59 7.46 -10.60
N ASP A 104 -7.29 8.46 -11.42
CA ASP A 104 -6.60 8.31 -12.69
C ASP A 104 -5.14 7.95 -12.42
N ARG A 105 -4.71 6.82 -12.99
CA ARG A 105 -3.37 6.23 -12.86
C ARG A 105 -2.30 7.03 -13.63
N ARG A 106 -2.54 8.30 -13.95
CA ARG A 106 -1.65 9.21 -14.68
C ARG A 106 -1.00 10.30 -13.83
N ARG A 107 -1.23 10.31 -12.51
CA ARG A 107 -0.82 11.44 -11.65
C ARG A 107 0.37 11.11 -10.73
N TRP A 108 1.49 10.67 -11.29
CA TRP A 108 2.74 11.16 -10.71
C TRP A 108 2.77 12.62 -11.11
N ASP A 109 2.59 13.52 -10.13
CA ASP A 109 2.78 14.94 -10.33
C ASP A 109 4.23 15.17 -10.81
N GLY A 110 4.41 15.20 -12.13
CA GLY A 110 5.72 15.30 -12.77
C GLY A 110 6.43 16.60 -12.40
N GLU A 111 5.67 17.63 -12.08
CA GLU A 111 6.18 18.90 -11.57
C GLU A 111 6.73 18.73 -10.16
N GLU A 112 6.03 18.02 -9.27
CA GLU A 112 6.53 17.70 -7.93
C GLU A 112 7.77 16.81 -8.00
N ARG A 113 7.78 15.80 -8.88
CA ARG A 113 8.97 14.94 -9.09
C ARG A 113 10.17 15.77 -9.58
N ASN A 114 9.97 16.63 -10.57
CA ASN A 114 11.03 17.49 -11.10
C ASN A 114 11.52 18.52 -10.07
N ARG A 115 10.62 19.06 -9.24
CA ARG A 115 11.00 19.96 -8.13
C ARG A 115 11.91 19.28 -7.12
N ILE A 116 11.59 18.03 -6.74
CA ILE A 116 12.43 17.25 -5.80
C ILE A 116 13.79 16.93 -6.42
N ILE A 117 13.85 16.54 -7.70
CA ILE A 117 15.10 16.26 -8.41
C ILE A 117 15.96 17.51 -8.51
N HIS A 118 15.37 18.66 -8.89
CA HIS A 118 16.08 19.93 -8.97
C HIS A 118 16.68 20.34 -7.62
N ALA A 119 15.93 20.18 -6.54
CA ALA A 119 16.43 20.47 -5.20
C ALA A 119 17.50 19.46 -4.72
N LEU A 120 17.42 18.19 -5.15
CA LEU A 120 18.47 17.20 -4.89
C LEU A 120 19.76 17.56 -5.64
N GLU A 121 19.67 17.87 -6.93
CA GLU A 121 20.82 18.28 -7.76
C GLU A 121 21.48 19.56 -7.25
N ALA A 122 20.69 20.58 -6.87
CA ALA A 122 21.21 21.85 -6.36
C ALA A 122 21.95 21.74 -5.01
N ASN A 123 21.78 20.62 -4.29
CA ASN A 123 22.47 20.35 -3.03
C ASN A 123 23.42 19.15 -3.13
N ASP A 124 23.88 18.75 -4.32
CA ASP A 124 24.75 17.59 -4.51
C ASP A 124 24.20 16.31 -3.86
N TRP A 125 22.88 16.12 -3.94
CA TRP A 125 22.13 15.02 -3.34
C TRP A 125 22.20 14.95 -1.80
N ARG A 126 22.62 16.04 -1.13
CA ARG A 126 22.63 16.16 0.34
C ARG A 126 21.20 16.28 0.87
N ARG A 127 20.59 15.13 1.13
CA ARG A 127 19.18 14.97 1.57
C ARG A 127 18.77 15.86 2.75
N GLN A 128 19.69 16.20 3.65
CA GLN A 128 19.41 17.06 4.79
C GLN A 128 19.25 18.53 4.37
N ASP A 129 20.09 19.00 3.44
CA ASP A 129 20.07 20.38 2.94
C ASP A 129 18.93 20.54 1.93
N THR A 130 18.67 19.52 1.11
CA THR A 130 17.50 19.45 0.23
C THR A 130 16.17 19.50 1.00
N ALA A 131 16.05 18.76 2.11
CA ALA A 131 14.85 18.77 2.93
C ALA A 131 14.61 20.17 3.54
N GLN A 132 15.67 20.84 3.99
CA GLN A 132 15.61 22.22 4.48
C GLN A 132 15.19 23.20 3.38
N GLN A 133 15.78 23.10 2.18
CA GLN A 133 15.40 23.95 1.05
C GLN A 133 13.93 23.76 0.64
N LEU A 134 13.42 22.53 0.68
CA LEU A 134 12.03 22.22 0.36
C LEU A 134 11.05 22.53 1.51
N GLY A 135 11.54 22.93 2.70
CA GLY A 135 10.72 23.21 3.87
C GLY A 135 9.99 21.97 4.43
N ILE A 136 10.51 20.77 4.18
CA ILE A 136 9.92 19.50 4.61
C ILE A 136 10.88 18.73 5.53
N SER A 137 10.34 17.79 6.31
CA SER A 137 11.21 16.91 7.10
C SER A 137 11.97 15.92 6.20
N ARG A 138 13.15 15.48 6.64
CA ARG A 138 13.95 14.45 5.96
C ARG A 138 13.17 13.15 5.72
N LYS A 139 12.26 12.79 6.64
CA LYS A 139 11.37 11.63 6.51
C LYS A 139 10.38 11.81 5.36
N VAL A 140 9.76 12.99 5.27
CA VAL A 140 8.82 13.33 4.18
C VAL A 140 9.54 13.36 2.83
N LEU A 141 10.76 13.89 2.77
CA LEU A 141 11.61 13.82 1.57
C LEU A 141 11.85 12.37 1.15
N TRP A 142 12.21 11.48 2.08
CA TRP A 142 12.43 10.06 1.79
C TRP A 142 11.16 9.35 1.30
N GLU A 143 10.00 9.64 1.92
CA GLU A 143 8.71 9.10 1.49
C GLU A 143 8.33 9.59 0.09
N LYS A 144 8.58 10.87 -0.23
CA LYS A 144 8.39 11.44 -1.56
C LYS A 144 9.33 10.81 -2.58
N MET A 145 10.63 10.68 -2.28
CA MET A 145 11.60 10.00 -3.16
C MET A 145 11.16 8.56 -3.45
N ARG A 146 10.68 7.82 -2.45
CA ARG A 146 10.16 6.46 -2.61
C ARG A 146 8.85 6.41 -3.41
N LYS A 147 7.95 7.37 -3.19
CA LYS A 147 6.67 7.51 -3.91
C LYS A 147 6.87 7.82 -5.40
N TYR A 148 7.88 8.62 -5.73
CA TYR A 148 8.21 9.02 -7.11
C TYR A 148 9.37 8.24 -7.74
N GLN A 149 9.83 7.17 -7.06
CA GLN A 149 10.93 6.29 -7.49
C GLN A 149 12.24 7.04 -7.82
N ILE A 150 12.55 8.12 -7.10
CA ILE A 150 13.77 8.91 -7.29
C ILE A 150 14.95 8.20 -6.60
N SER A 151 15.92 7.74 -7.39
CA SER A 151 17.13 7.06 -6.90
C SER A 151 18.40 7.89 -7.17
N GLU A 152 19.42 7.72 -6.32
CA GLU A 152 20.69 8.45 -6.37
C GLU A 152 21.42 8.17 -7.69
N GLY A 153 21.60 9.21 -8.53
CA GLY A 153 22.31 9.10 -9.81
C GLY A 153 21.45 8.86 -11.06
N GLU A 154 20.12 8.96 -10.99
CA GLU A 154 19.24 8.80 -12.16
C GLU A 154 19.16 10.10 -13.01
N PRO A 155 19.35 10.05 -14.33
CA PRO A 155 19.23 11.22 -15.19
C PRO A 155 17.77 11.71 -15.29
N ARG A 156 17.61 13.03 -15.48
CA ARG A 156 16.31 13.69 -15.64
C ARG A 156 15.47 13.01 -16.73
N VAL A 157 14.17 12.87 -16.47
CA VAL A 157 13.23 12.36 -17.47
C VAL A 157 12.94 13.52 -18.44
N PRO A 158 13.17 13.37 -19.75
CA PRO A 158 12.92 14.45 -20.70
C PRO A 158 11.43 14.79 -20.72
N GLN A 159 11.12 16.07 -20.58
CA GLN A 159 9.79 16.61 -20.86
C GLN A 159 9.60 16.57 -22.39
N THR A 160 8.58 15.86 -22.87
CA THR A 160 8.07 16.02 -24.24
C THR A 160 7.02 17.12 -24.24
#